data_AF-A0A017SYF3-F1
#
_entry.id   AF-A0A017SYF3-F1
#
_cell.length_a   1.000
_cell.length_b   1.000
_cell.length_c   1.000
_cell.angle_alpha   90.00
_cell.angle_beta   90.00
_cell.angle_gamma   90.00
#
_symmetry.space_group_name_H-M   'P 1'
#
loop_
_entity.id
_entity.type
_entity.pdbx_description
1 polymer ?
#
loop_
_entity_poly.entity_id
_entity_poly.type
_entity_poly.pdbx_seq_one_letter_code
_entity_poly.pdbx_strand_id
1 'polypeptide(L)'
;MQGGGPPPGGFGAQPGAFGGPPPGGFGGPAQVPVGTPVGSGKSSPLKVIGIAVGAVLAVVLLGVVYFFASRPTLRIVNTTGTDGITVSVDGEPLAPSLKNAAKENESLVKVLTLSSGAHKIEAKDATGKVLETFNLDFESGLGSNYLYAPARPKGVCFFVQTDEYKTNATAADTVTDRFKALEQDRTIWKMPASIDYWFQDSPESVTIKTKKSSSGNVIKRSLRQAACDDPEFSN
;
A
#
# COMPACT_ATOMS: atom_id res chain seq x y z
N MET A 1 60.52 -48.00 17.71
CA MET A 1 60.27 -46.81 18.56
C MET A 1 58.78 -46.85 18.89
N GLN A 2 58.38 -47.45 20.02
CA GLN A 2 58.12 -46.77 21.31
C GLN A 2 57.17 -45.60 21.07
N GLY A 3 55.92 -45.55 21.55
CA GLY A 3 55.27 -46.07 22.76
C GLY A 3 54.36 -44.92 23.24
N GLY A 4 53.23 -45.04 23.93
CA GLY A 4 52.41 -46.14 24.40
C GLY A 4 51.04 -45.56 24.80
N GLY A 5 50.02 -46.41 24.95
CA GLY A 5 48.88 -46.11 25.84
C GLY A 5 49.29 -46.37 27.30
N PRO A 6 48.37 -46.62 28.26
CA PRO A 6 46.90 -46.62 28.20
C PRO A 6 46.30 -45.95 29.51
N PRO A 7 45.20 -46.40 30.17
CA PRO A 7 43.80 -46.07 29.88
C PRO A 7 42.97 -45.67 31.17
N PRO A 8 41.69 -46.08 31.42
CA PRO A 8 40.63 -45.18 31.90
C PRO A 8 40.13 -45.48 33.34
N GLY A 9 39.25 -44.63 33.88
CA GLY A 9 38.50 -44.89 35.11
C GLY A 9 37.81 -43.61 35.62
N GLY A 10 36.62 -43.62 36.20
CA GLY A 10 35.80 -44.73 36.64
C GLY A 10 34.38 -44.30 36.99
N PHE A 11 33.53 -45.31 37.14
CA PHE A 11 32.19 -45.25 37.68
C PHE A 11 32.21 -45.01 39.19
N GLY A 12 31.28 -44.21 39.69
CA GLY A 12 30.91 -44.13 41.10
C GLY A 12 29.43 -43.78 41.23
N ALA A 13 28.61 -44.77 41.59
CA ALA A 13 27.32 -44.56 42.26
C ALA A 13 27.59 -44.00 43.67
N GLN A 14 26.67 -43.34 44.41
CA GLN A 14 25.43 -43.85 45.03
C GLN A 14 24.97 -42.76 46.07
N PRO A 15 24.03 -42.97 47.04
CA PRO A 15 22.57 -42.76 46.98
C PRO A 15 21.98 -41.82 48.07
N GLY A 16 20.65 -41.56 48.00
CA GLY A 16 19.80 -41.17 49.14
C GLY A 16 19.43 -39.68 49.18
N ALA A 17 18.24 -39.24 49.59
CA ALA A 17 17.27 -39.90 50.46
C ALA A 17 15.82 -39.47 50.14
N PHE A 18 14.94 -40.47 50.17
CA PHE A 18 13.52 -40.37 50.48
C PHE A 18 13.32 -39.72 51.86
N GLY A 19 12.27 -38.92 52.02
CA GLY A 19 11.86 -38.41 53.33
C GLY A 19 10.60 -37.55 53.26
N GLY A 20 9.46 -38.17 52.93
CA GLY A 20 8.15 -37.66 53.35
C GLY A 20 7.90 -37.95 54.85
N PRO A 21 6.68 -37.64 55.33
CA PRO A 21 6.31 -36.75 56.45
C PRO A 21 6.28 -37.50 57.81
N PRO A 22 6.08 -36.88 59.02
CA PRO A 22 4.78 -36.31 59.49
C PRO A 22 4.94 -35.27 60.66
N PRO A 23 4.01 -35.11 61.63
CA PRO A 23 2.57 -34.78 61.61
C PRO A 23 2.27 -33.44 62.33
N GLY A 24 1.02 -32.99 62.26
CA GLY A 24 0.56 -31.67 62.73
C GLY A 24 0.51 -31.43 64.24
N GLY A 25 0.12 -30.19 64.59
CA GLY A 25 -0.25 -29.82 65.94
C GLY A 25 -0.52 -28.33 66.15
N PHE A 26 -1.81 -27.99 66.29
CA PHE A 26 -2.39 -26.97 67.20
C PHE A 26 -2.03 -25.47 67.07
N GLY A 27 -3.03 -24.69 66.65
CA GLY A 27 -3.62 -23.61 67.48
C GLY A 27 -3.01 -22.19 67.42
N GLY A 28 -3.74 -21.23 66.86
CA GLY A 28 -3.51 -19.78 67.07
C GLY A 28 -4.17 -18.90 66.00
N PRO A 29 -4.79 -17.75 66.34
CA PRO A 29 -5.90 -17.19 65.58
C PRO A 29 -5.49 -16.45 64.31
N ALA A 30 -6.42 -16.45 63.35
CA ALA A 30 -6.39 -15.71 62.10
C ALA A 30 -6.10 -14.22 62.34
N GLN A 31 -4.90 -13.76 61.96
CA GLN A 31 -4.68 -12.36 61.66
C GLN A 31 -5.23 -12.11 60.25
N VAL A 32 -6.42 -11.53 60.20
CA VAL A 32 -6.94 -10.82 59.04
C VAL A 32 -5.86 -9.83 58.58
N PRO A 33 -5.40 -9.88 57.32
CA PRO A 33 -4.65 -8.78 56.76
C PRO A 33 -5.61 -7.60 56.72
N VAL A 34 -5.36 -6.59 57.55
CA VAL A 34 -5.97 -5.27 57.43
C VAL A 34 -5.58 -4.78 56.04
N GLY A 35 -6.53 -4.88 55.10
CA GLY A 35 -6.41 -4.29 53.79
C GLY A 35 -6.19 -2.79 53.99
N THR A 36 -4.96 -2.34 53.78
CA THR A 36 -4.71 -0.95 53.46
C THR A 36 -5.57 -0.62 52.25
N PRO A 37 -6.34 0.48 52.26
CA PRO A 37 -7.15 0.84 51.11
C PRO A 37 -6.19 1.01 49.94
N VAL A 38 -6.37 0.17 48.92
CA VAL A 38 -5.76 0.34 47.60
C VAL A 38 -6.09 1.76 47.20
N GLY A 39 -5.08 2.63 47.26
CA GLY A 39 -5.20 4.00 46.82
C GLY A 39 -5.75 3.96 45.41
N SER A 40 -7.03 4.30 45.26
CA SER A 40 -7.61 4.65 43.99
C SER A 40 -6.78 5.83 43.51
N GLY A 41 -5.78 5.55 42.68
CA GLY A 41 -4.95 6.55 42.06
C GLY A 41 -5.87 7.39 41.19
N LYS A 42 -6.44 8.45 41.78
CA LYS A 42 -7.15 9.50 41.07
C LYS A 42 -6.15 9.98 40.04
N SER A 43 -6.32 9.55 38.79
CA SER A 43 -5.53 10.04 37.68
C SER A 43 -5.59 11.55 37.76
N SER A 44 -4.43 12.19 37.97
CA SER A 44 -4.34 13.64 38.14
C SER A 44 -5.21 14.30 37.07
N PRO A 45 -6.07 15.27 37.42
CA PRO A 45 -6.94 15.94 36.44
C PRO A 45 -6.15 16.48 35.25
N LEU A 46 -4.87 16.83 35.42
CA LEU A 46 -3.93 17.17 34.34
C LEU A 46 -3.63 16.01 33.38
N LYS A 47 -3.53 14.76 33.86
CA LYS A 47 -3.38 13.57 33.01
C LYS A 47 -4.68 13.26 32.26
N VAL A 48 -5.83 13.44 32.89
CA VAL A 48 -7.14 13.26 32.24
C VAL A 48 -7.38 14.32 31.17
N ILE A 49 -7.06 15.60 31.46
CA ILE A 49 -7.11 16.70 30.49
C ILE A 49 -6.10 16.46 29.36
N GLY A 50 -4.87 16.02 29.65
CA GLY A 50 -3.87 15.70 28.64
C GLY A 50 -4.32 14.56 27.71
N ILE A 51 -4.96 13.51 28.23
CA ILE A 51 -5.53 12.42 27.44
C ILE A 51 -6.71 12.91 26.59
N ALA A 52 -7.61 13.73 27.17
CA ALA A 52 -8.75 14.27 26.44
C ALA A 52 -8.33 15.21 25.29
N VAL A 53 -7.39 16.12 25.54
CA VAL A 53 -6.83 17.00 24.51
C VAL A 53 -6.08 16.20 23.45
N GLY A 54 -5.29 15.20 23.85
CA GLY A 54 -4.58 14.31 22.93
C GLY A 54 -5.53 13.51 22.03
N ALA A 55 -6.63 12.99 22.58
CA ALA A 55 -7.65 12.27 21.83
C ALA A 55 -8.36 13.17 20.80
N VAL A 56 -8.72 14.40 21.19
CA VAL A 56 -9.33 15.38 20.27
C VAL A 56 -8.38 15.73 19.14
N LEU A 57 -7.10 16.00 19.44
CA LEU A 57 -6.08 16.26 18.42
C LEU A 57 -5.90 15.08 17.48
N ALA A 58 -5.91 13.85 17.99
CA ALA A 58 -5.81 12.65 17.15
C ALA A 58 -7.01 12.52 16.20
N VAL A 59 -8.24 12.77 16.67
CA VAL A 59 -9.44 12.74 15.82
C VAL A 59 -9.40 13.82 14.74
N VAL A 60 -8.98 15.05 15.09
CA VAL A 60 -8.82 16.13 14.12
C VAL A 60 -7.78 15.76 13.06
N LEU A 61 -6.62 15.25 13.48
CA LEU A 61 -5.57 14.81 12.55
C LEU A 61 -6.05 13.68 11.65
N LEU A 62 -6.75 12.67 12.19
CA LEU A 62 -7.35 11.60 11.39
C LEU A 62 -8.38 12.15 10.39
N GLY A 63 -9.20 13.11 10.80
CA GLY A 63 -10.15 13.78 9.92
C GLY A 63 -9.47 14.54 8.78
N VAL A 64 -8.38 15.26 9.07
CA VAL A 64 -7.59 15.97 8.05
C VAL A 64 -6.93 14.97 7.08
N VAL A 65 -6.29 13.92 7.61
CA VAL A 65 -5.66 12.88 6.78
C VAL A 65 -6.70 12.20 5.89
N TYR A 66 -7.86 11.85 6.44
CA TYR A 66 -8.96 11.25 5.68
C TYR A 66 -9.49 12.20 4.60
N PHE A 67 -9.64 13.49 4.92
CA PHE A 67 -10.08 14.50 3.96
C PHE A 67 -9.14 14.61 2.75
N PHE A 68 -7.82 14.61 2.98
CA PHE A 68 -6.86 14.64 1.87
C PHE A 68 -6.76 13.29 1.13
N ALA A 69 -6.85 12.16 1.84
CA ALA A 69 -6.76 10.83 1.25
C ALA A 69 -7.99 10.43 0.43
N SER A 70 -9.15 11.05 0.68
CA SER A 70 -10.40 10.80 -0.04
C SER A 70 -10.57 11.63 -1.31
N ARG A 71 -9.61 12.53 -1.61
CA ARG A 71 -9.65 13.34 -2.83
C ARG A 71 -9.27 12.53 -4.06
N PRO A 72 -10.03 12.68 -5.16
CA PRO A 72 -9.70 12.05 -6.42
C PRO A 72 -8.36 12.56 -6.96
N THR A 73 -7.60 11.63 -7.55
CA THR A 73 -6.32 11.93 -8.20
C THR A 73 -6.43 11.66 -9.69
N LEU A 74 -6.10 12.68 -10.50
CA LEU A 74 -6.01 12.60 -11.95
C LEU A 74 -4.54 12.54 -12.36
N ARG A 75 -4.15 11.45 -13.04
CA ARG A 75 -2.82 11.27 -13.63
C ARG A 75 -2.91 11.52 -15.12
N ILE A 76 -2.14 12.47 -15.61
CA ILE A 76 -2.16 12.92 -16.99
C ILE A 76 -0.85 12.51 -17.66
N VAL A 77 -0.97 11.80 -18.78
CA VAL A 77 0.17 11.37 -19.61
C VAL A 77 -0.02 11.85 -21.03
N ASN A 78 0.98 12.53 -21.59
CA ASN A 78 0.93 12.94 -22.99
C ASN A 78 1.54 11.84 -23.86
N THR A 79 0.71 11.22 -24.70
CA THR A 79 1.14 10.17 -25.65
C THR A 79 0.97 10.59 -27.11
N THR A 80 0.70 11.88 -27.36
CA THR A 80 0.35 12.41 -28.69
C THR A 80 1.49 12.33 -29.71
N GLY A 81 2.72 12.07 -29.27
CA GLY A 81 3.92 12.12 -30.10
C GLY A 81 4.57 13.51 -30.16
N THR A 82 3.96 14.53 -29.56
CA THR A 82 4.46 15.91 -29.54
C THR A 82 4.43 16.50 -28.14
N ASP A 83 5.43 17.32 -27.81
CA ASP A 83 5.46 18.07 -26.54
C ASP A 83 4.46 19.24 -26.55
N GLY A 84 4.14 19.74 -25.35
CA GLY A 84 3.45 21.03 -25.19
C GLY A 84 1.94 20.93 -25.00
N ILE A 85 1.40 19.74 -24.73
CA ILE A 85 -0.02 19.60 -24.38
C ILE A 85 -0.30 20.34 -23.08
N THR A 86 -1.35 21.16 -23.06
CA THR A 86 -1.84 21.82 -21.86
C THR A 86 -3.20 21.25 -21.50
N VAL A 87 -3.34 20.78 -20.26
CA VAL A 87 -4.64 20.36 -19.72
C VAL A 87 -5.12 21.37 -18.70
N SER A 88 -6.35 21.84 -18.92
CA SER A 88 -7.08 22.72 -18.03
C SER A 88 -8.23 21.97 -17.36
N VAL A 89 -8.47 22.28 -16.09
CA VAL A 89 -9.63 21.83 -15.32
C VAL A 89 -10.39 23.07 -14.87
N ASP A 90 -11.68 23.15 -15.20
CA ASP A 90 -12.55 24.32 -14.96
C ASP A 90 -11.98 25.65 -15.48
N GLY A 91 -11.22 25.58 -16.58
CA GLY A 91 -10.56 26.73 -17.19
C GLY A 91 -9.18 27.07 -16.61
N GLU A 92 -8.76 26.45 -15.51
CA GLU A 92 -7.43 26.65 -14.93
C GLU A 92 -6.39 25.69 -15.57
N PRO A 93 -5.27 26.18 -16.12
CA PRO A 93 -4.25 25.33 -16.74
C PRO A 93 -3.36 24.62 -15.70
N LEU A 94 -3.89 23.57 -15.08
CA LEU A 94 -3.22 22.83 -14.00
C LEU A 94 -2.06 21.94 -14.47
N ALA A 95 -2.02 21.60 -15.77
CA ALA A 95 -0.95 20.82 -16.37
C ALA A 95 -0.46 21.48 -17.67
N PRO A 96 0.32 22.57 -17.57
CA PRO A 96 0.83 23.26 -18.74
C PRO A 96 2.04 22.53 -19.34
N SER A 97 2.14 22.57 -20.67
CA SER A 97 3.33 22.14 -21.42
C SER A 97 3.83 20.72 -21.09
N LEU A 98 2.94 19.74 -21.06
CA LEU A 98 3.26 18.33 -20.85
C LEU A 98 4.19 17.81 -21.95
N LYS A 99 5.30 17.21 -21.52
CA LYS A 99 6.22 16.51 -22.41
C LYS A 99 5.64 15.17 -22.84
N ASN A 100 5.92 14.77 -24.07
CA ASN A 100 5.52 13.51 -24.64
C ASN A 100 6.24 12.34 -23.95
N ALA A 101 5.46 11.39 -23.46
CA ALA A 101 5.90 10.12 -22.91
C ALA A 101 5.74 9.04 -24.00
N ALA A 102 6.65 9.02 -24.97
CA ALA A 102 6.65 8.02 -26.04
C ALA A 102 6.80 6.57 -25.51
N LYS A 103 7.44 6.43 -24.35
CA LYS A 103 7.64 5.18 -23.61
C LYS A 103 7.19 5.37 -22.17
N GLU A 104 7.08 4.25 -21.45
CA GLU A 104 6.82 4.22 -20.02
C GLU A 104 7.82 5.09 -19.25
N ASN A 105 7.30 6.14 -18.61
CA ASN A 105 8.09 7.02 -17.78
C ASN A 105 7.19 7.76 -16.77
N GLU A 106 7.19 7.29 -15.53
CA GLU A 106 6.40 7.91 -14.45
C GLU A 106 6.73 9.39 -14.25
N SER A 107 7.98 9.82 -14.46
CA SER A 107 8.40 11.21 -14.23
C SER A 107 7.79 12.22 -15.21
N LEU A 108 7.25 11.74 -16.35
CA LEU A 108 6.54 12.57 -17.33
C LEU A 108 5.04 12.62 -17.07
N VAL A 109 4.55 11.90 -16.07
CA VAL A 109 3.15 11.91 -15.67
C VAL A 109 2.89 13.08 -14.73
N LYS A 110 1.91 13.90 -15.06
CA LYS A 110 1.45 14.95 -14.15
C LYS A 110 0.36 14.39 -13.24
N VAL A 111 0.53 14.56 -11.94
CA VAL A 111 -0.47 14.15 -10.94
C VAL A 111 -1.17 15.39 -10.41
N LEU A 112 -2.50 15.39 -10.45
CA LEU A 112 -3.36 16.43 -9.91
C LEU A 112 -4.30 15.83 -8.87
N THR A 113 -4.43 16.48 -7.72
CA THR A 113 -5.45 16.14 -6.73
C THR A 113 -6.59 17.14 -6.85
N LEU A 114 -7.79 16.64 -7.16
CA LEU A 114 -8.96 17.47 -7.45
C LEU A 114 -9.98 17.36 -6.31
N SER A 115 -10.97 18.26 -6.30
CA SER A 115 -12.20 18.02 -5.55
C SER A 115 -13.02 16.91 -6.21
N SER A 116 -13.90 16.28 -5.44
CA SER A 116 -14.94 15.44 -6.02
C SER A 116 -16.05 16.29 -6.63
N GLY A 117 -16.78 15.72 -7.59
CA GLY A 117 -17.87 16.38 -8.30
C GLY A 117 -17.57 16.60 -9.78
N ALA A 118 -18.51 17.25 -10.46
CA ALA A 118 -18.40 17.55 -11.87
C ALA A 118 -17.32 18.61 -12.14
N HIS A 119 -16.40 18.27 -13.05
CA HIS A 119 -15.32 19.13 -13.50
C HIS A 119 -15.28 19.15 -15.03
N LYS A 120 -15.05 20.32 -15.62
CA LYS A 120 -14.82 20.45 -17.07
C LYS A 120 -13.33 20.26 -17.34
N ILE A 121 -12.98 19.29 -18.17
CA ILE A 121 -11.60 19.02 -18.60
C ILE A 121 -11.44 19.45 -20.05
N GLU A 122 -10.36 20.17 -20.34
CA GLU A 122 -10.02 20.66 -21.67
C GLU A 122 -8.54 20.42 -21.93
N ALA A 123 -8.20 19.86 -23.10
CA ALA A 123 -6.82 19.67 -23.53
C ALA A 123 -6.54 20.48 -24.80
N LYS A 124 -5.40 21.17 -24.82
CA LYS A 124 -4.92 21.96 -25.96
C LYS A 124 -3.54 21.49 -26.39
N ASP A 125 -3.27 21.58 -27.68
CA ASP A 125 -1.91 21.42 -28.19
C ASP A 125 -1.03 22.65 -27.92
N ALA A 126 0.23 22.58 -28.30
CA ALA A 126 1.21 23.66 -28.14
C ALA A 126 0.83 24.95 -28.89
N THR A 127 -0.05 24.86 -29.90
CA THR A 127 -0.55 26.02 -30.67
C THR A 127 -1.77 26.67 -30.02
N GLY A 128 -2.34 26.05 -28.99
CA GLY A 128 -3.56 26.48 -28.32
C GLY A 128 -4.85 25.92 -28.95
N LYS A 129 -4.74 25.05 -29.96
CA LYS A 129 -5.91 24.38 -30.54
C LYS A 129 -6.45 23.36 -29.54
N VAL A 130 -7.77 23.41 -29.32
CA VAL A 130 -8.47 22.43 -28.48
C VAL A 130 -8.47 21.07 -29.18
N LEU A 131 -7.95 20.07 -28.48
CA LEU A 131 -7.95 18.67 -28.90
C LEU A 131 -9.20 17.97 -28.39
N GLU A 132 -9.49 18.13 -27.10
CA GLU A 132 -10.59 17.46 -26.40
C GLU A 132 -11.21 18.37 -25.35
N THR A 133 -12.52 18.21 -25.13
CA THR A 133 -13.24 18.85 -24.04
C THR A 133 -14.39 17.97 -23.60
N PHE A 134 -14.50 17.71 -22.31
CA PHE A 134 -15.59 16.93 -21.74
C PHE A 134 -15.82 17.29 -20.27
N ASN A 135 -16.95 16.86 -19.72
CA ASN A 135 -17.22 16.94 -18.29
C ASN A 135 -17.04 15.56 -17.69
N LEU A 136 -16.39 15.49 -16.54
CA LEU A 136 -16.23 14.27 -15.76
C LEU A 136 -16.65 14.52 -14.32
N ASP A 137 -17.46 13.62 -13.77
CA ASP A 137 -17.78 13.61 -12.34
C ASP A 137 -16.76 12.76 -11.58
N PHE A 138 -15.94 13.42 -10.76
CA PHE A 138 -14.92 12.74 -9.97
C PHE A 138 -15.51 12.25 -8.65
N GLU A 139 -15.54 10.93 -8.47
CA GLU A 139 -15.97 10.33 -7.21
C GLU A 139 -15.05 10.69 -6.03
N SER A 140 -15.65 10.85 -4.85
CA SER A 140 -14.92 10.90 -3.58
C SER A 140 -14.69 9.49 -3.04
N GLY A 141 -13.59 9.31 -2.32
CA GLY A 141 -13.29 8.05 -1.65
C GLY A 141 -11.82 7.66 -1.76
N LEU A 142 -11.37 6.86 -0.79
CA LEU A 142 -10.00 6.34 -0.75
C LEU A 142 -9.70 5.57 -2.03
N GLY A 143 -8.64 5.96 -2.73
CA GLY A 143 -8.21 5.29 -3.96
C GLY A 143 -8.97 5.68 -5.22
N SER A 144 -9.71 6.80 -5.21
CA SER A 144 -10.31 7.36 -6.42
C SER A 144 -9.21 7.89 -7.36
N ASN A 145 -8.77 7.04 -8.29
CA ASN A 145 -7.69 7.34 -9.23
C ASN A 145 -8.21 7.36 -10.66
N TYR A 146 -7.71 8.29 -11.45
CA TYR A 146 -8.05 8.44 -12.85
C TYR A 146 -6.78 8.55 -13.68
N LEU A 147 -6.80 7.97 -14.88
CA LEU A 147 -5.78 8.15 -15.90
C LEU A 147 -6.39 8.95 -17.04
N TYR A 148 -5.70 9.99 -17.50
CA TYR A 148 -6.09 10.78 -18.67
C TYR A 148 -4.92 10.88 -19.66
N ALA A 149 -5.19 10.49 -20.90
CA ALA A 149 -4.26 10.56 -22.02
C ALA A 149 -4.91 11.34 -23.17
N PRO A 150 -4.79 12.68 -23.19
CA PRO A 150 -5.43 13.52 -24.19
C PRO A 150 -4.93 13.17 -25.60
N ALA A 151 -5.84 13.11 -26.57
CA ALA A 151 -5.61 12.84 -27.98
C ALA A 151 -4.71 11.61 -28.21
N ARG A 152 -4.89 10.58 -27.38
CA ARG A 152 -4.10 9.34 -27.45
C ARG A 152 -4.14 8.76 -28.87
N PRO A 153 -2.98 8.51 -29.51
CA PRO A 153 -2.94 7.85 -30.81
C PRO A 153 -3.52 6.44 -30.75
N LYS A 154 -4.22 6.02 -31.81
CA LYS A 154 -4.87 4.69 -31.87
C LYS A 154 -3.95 3.49 -31.66
N GLY A 155 -2.65 3.65 -31.92
CA GLY A 155 -1.65 2.59 -31.75
C GLY A 155 -1.09 2.46 -30.33
N VAL A 156 -1.37 3.40 -29.43
CA VAL A 156 -0.86 3.37 -28.05
C VAL A 156 -1.94 2.82 -27.14
N CYS A 157 -1.66 1.77 -26.38
CA CYS A 157 -2.57 1.14 -25.42
C CYS A 157 -2.06 1.19 -23.99
N PHE A 158 -2.99 1.12 -23.04
CA PHE A 158 -2.69 1.01 -21.62
C PHE A 158 -3.21 -0.31 -21.08
N PHE A 159 -2.41 -0.94 -20.23
CA PHE A 159 -2.71 -2.26 -19.68
C PHE A 159 -2.52 -2.22 -18.17
N VAL A 160 -3.43 -2.84 -17.43
CA VAL A 160 -3.19 -3.17 -16.03
C VAL A 160 -2.57 -4.56 -15.99
N GLN A 161 -1.29 -4.61 -15.65
CA GLN A 161 -0.60 -5.84 -15.34
C GLN A 161 -0.82 -6.16 -13.87
N THR A 162 -1.18 -7.42 -13.57
CA THR A 162 -1.42 -7.93 -12.24
C THR A 162 -0.45 -9.08 -11.99
N ASP A 163 0.51 -8.87 -11.10
CA ASP A 163 1.51 -9.87 -10.73
C ASP A 163 1.22 -10.45 -9.35
N GLU A 164 1.37 -11.76 -9.22
CA GLU A 164 1.19 -12.49 -7.97
C GLU A 164 2.52 -13.02 -7.46
N TYR A 165 2.90 -12.58 -6.25
CA TYR A 165 4.10 -13.00 -5.56
C TYR A 165 3.72 -14.01 -4.47
N LYS A 166 4.18 -15.25 -4.64
CA LYS A 166 3.85 -16.35 -3.72
C LYS A 166 4.99 -16.62 -2.76
N THR A 167 4.63 -16.91 -1.51
CA THR A 167 5.58 -17.41 -0.51
C THR A 167 5.94 -18.88 -0.74
N ASN A 168 5.07 -19.63 -1.42
CA ASN A 168 5.30 -21.01 -1.84
C ASN A 168 5.17 -21.13 -3.37
N ALA A 169 6.27 -21.42 -4.05
CA ALA A 169 6.34 -21.53 -5.51
C ALA A 169 5.44 -22.65 -6.10
N THR A 170 5.00 -23.61 -5.28
CA THR A 170 4.16 -24.73 -5.72
C THR A 170 2.65 -24.46 -5.59
N ALA A 171 2.24 -23.34 -4.97
CA ALA A 171 0.83 -22.97 -4.89
C ALA A 171 0.30 -22.57 -6.27
N ALA A 172 -0.97 -22.89 -6.56
CA ALA A 172 -1.62 -22.47 -7.81
C ALA A 172 -1.69 -20.94 -7.93
N ASP A 173 -1.62 -20.41 -9.15
CA ASP A 173 -1.90 -19.00 -9.42
C ASP A 173 -3.38 -18.71 -9.16
N THR A 174 -3.65 -17.59 -8.49
CA THR A 174 -4.99 -17.05 -8.32
C THR A 174 -5.30 -15.96 -9.35
N VAL A 175 -4.26 -15.36 -9.94
CA VAL A 175 -4.37 -14.43 -11.06
C VAL A 175 -4.30 -15.20 -12.37
N THR A 176 -5.42 -15.31 -13.06
CA THR A 176 -5.50 -15.96 -14.39
C THR A 176 -5.32 -14.97 -15.54
N ASP A 177 -5.76 -13.73 -15.36
CA ASP A 177 -5.65 -12.67 -16.36
C ASP A 177 -4.55 -11.70 -15.91
N ARG A 178 -3.31 -11.95 -16.36
CA ARG A 178 -2.16 -11.15 -15.97
C ARG A 178 -2.24 -9.75 -16.55
N PHE A 179 -2.68 -9.62 -17.79
CA PHE A 179 -2.79 -8.33 -18.48
C PHE A 179 -4.24 -8.01 -18.81
N LYS A 180 -4.69 -6.83 -18.40
CA LYS A 180 -6.01 -6.30 -18.75
C LYS A 180 -5.88 -4.99 -19.51
N ALA A 181 -6.18 -5.01 -20.80
CA ALA A 181 -6.25 -3.80 -21.60
C ALA A 181 -7.35 -2.86 -21.10
N LEU A 182 -7.03 -1.56 -21.05
CA LEU A 182 -8.04 -0.53 -20.87
C LEU A 182 -8.79 -0.29 -22.20
N GLU A 183 -10.03 0.19 -22.11
CA GLU A 183 -10.85 0.47 -23.29
C GLU A 183 -10.15 1.45 -24.24
N GLN A 184 -9.94 1.03 -25.49
CA GLN A 184 -9.11 1.75 -26.46
C GLN A 184 -9.81 3.01 -27.02
N ASP A 185 -11.13 3.05 -27.05
CA ASP A 185 -11.87 4.21 -27.59
C ASP A 185 -12.02 5.35 -26.58
N ARG A 186 -11.40 5.21 -25.39
CA ARG A 186 -11.40 6.25 -24.36
C ARG A 186 -10.05 6.97 -24.30
N THR A 187 -10.09 8.16 -23.74
CA THR A 187 -8.90 8.94 -23.37
C THR A 187 -8.80 9.14 -21.87
N ILE A 188 -9.87 8.83 -21.13
CA ILE A 188 -9.91 8.89 -19.67
C ILE A 188 -10.49 7.60 -19.08
N TRP A 189 -9.87 7.12 -18.00
CA TRP A 189 -10.25 5.90 -17.30
C TRP A 189 -10.28 6.12 -15.80
N LYS A 190 -11.33 5.60 -15.17
CA LYS A 190 -11.31 5.37 -13.72
C LYS A 190 -10.45 4.14 -13.47
N MET A 191 -9.40 4.31 -12.69
CA MET A 191 -8.42 3.27 -12.42
C MET A 191 -8.81 2.49 -11.16
N PRO A 192 -8.45 1.20 -11.09
CA PRO A 192 -8.55 0.45 -9.84
C PRO A 192 -7.85 1.19 -8.70
N ALA A 193 -8.41 1.11 -7.50
CA ALA A 193 -7.84 1.80 -6.32
C ALA A 193 -6.41 1.37 -5.98
N SER A 194 -5.94 0.24 -6.50
CA SER A 194 -4.70 -0.42 -6.10
C SER A 194 -3.68 -0.54 -7.24
N ILE A 195 -3.45 0.51 -8.04
CA ILE A 195 -2.27 0.54 -8.92
C ILE A 195 -1.05 0.90 -8.06
N ASP A 196 -0.19 -0.08 -7.83
CA ASP A 196 1.04 0.06 -7.03
C ASP A 196 2.14 0.79 -7.82
N TYR A 197 2.23 0.53 -9.13
CA TYR A 197 3.30 1.01 -9.99
C TYR A 197 2.72 1.67 -11.23
N TRP A 198 3.09 2.92 -11.51
CA TRP A 198 2.56 3.68 -12.64
C TRP A 198 3.65 3.83 -13.71
N PHE A 199 3.40 3.30 -14.92
CA PHE A 199 4.33 3.37 -16.05
C PHE A 199 5.72 2.82 -15.74
N GLN A 200 5.72 1.68 -15.05
CA GLN A 200 6.91 0.88 -14.76
C GLN A 200 6.49 -0.55 -14.46
N ASP A 201 7.42 -1.47 -14.64
CA ASP A 201 7.29 -2.86 -14.23
C ASP A 201 7.02 -3.00 -12.73
N SER A 202 6.32 -4.07 -12.35
CA SER A 202 6.34 -4.47 -10.95
C SER A 202 7.72 -5.10 -10.64
N PRO A 203 8.37 -4.72 -9.53
CA PRO A 203 9.72 -5.18 -9.24
C PRO A 203 9.71 -6.68 -8.95
N GLU A 204 10.54 -7.44 -9.66
CA GLU A 204 10.65 -8.91 -9.54
C GLU A 204 10.90 -9.40 -8.11
N SER A 205 11.49 -8.56 -7.26
CA SER A 205 11.77 -8.87 -5.85
C SER A 205 10.89 -8.04 -4.90
N VAL A 206 9.60 -8.34 -4.80
CA VAL A 206 8.83 -7.92 -3.64
C VAL A 206 9.25 -8.81 -2.47
N THR A 207 10.21 -8.37 -1.67
CA THR A 207 10.61 -9.11 -0.46
C THR A 207 9.41 -9.16 0.48
N ILE A 208 8.72 -10.30 0.53
CA ILE A 208 7.67 -10.55 1.53
C ILE A 208 8.40 -10.62 2.86
N LYS A 209 8.53 -9.48 3.55
CA LYS A 209 9.11 -9.40 4.90
C LYS A 209 8.15 -10.11 5.84
N THR A 210 8.24 -11.42 5.92
CA THR A 210 7.51 -12.26 6.87
C THR A 210 8.07 -12.01 8.27
N LYS A 211 7.70 -10.90 8.90
CA LYS A 211 7.60 -10.87 10.36
C LYS A 211 6.33 -11.63 10.72
N LYS A 212 6.52 -12.91 11.06
CA LYS A 212 5.55 -13.83 11.71
C LYS A 212 4.08 -13.60 11.31
N SER A 213 3.56 -14.50 10.47
CA SER A 213 2.12 -14.80 10.33
C SER A 213 1.30 -14.04 9.28
N SER A 214 1.74 -14.02 8.02
CA SER A 214 0.79 -14.02 6.89
C SER A 214 1.27 -14.95 5.78
N SER A 215 0.64 -16.12 5.67
CA SER A 215 0.81 -17.10 4.59
C SER A 215 0.13 -16.65 3.30
N GLY A 216 0.22 -15.36 2.97
CA GLY A 216 -0.57 -14.75 1.90
C GLY A 216 0.24 -14.54 0.63
N ASN A 217 -0.40 -14.81 -0.51
CA ASN A 217 0.06 -14.33 -1.81
C ASN A 217 -0.07 -12.79 -1.82
N VAL A 218 0.92 -12.10 -2.41
CA VAL A 218 0.91 -10.64 -2.56
C VAL A 218 0.60 -10.32 -4.01
N ILE A 219 -0.52 -9.66 -4.26
CA ILE A 219 -0.89 -9.18 -5.60
C ILE A 219 -0.41 -7.74 -5.74
N LYS A 220 0.27 -7.45 -6.85
CA LYS A 220 0.70 -6.12 -7.25
C LYS A 220 0.14 -5.76 -8.61
N ARG A 221 -0.21 -4.49 -8.80
CA ARG A 221 -0.69 -4.00 -10.09
C ARG A 221 0.19 -2.89 -10.63
N SER A 222 0.62 -3.02 -11.87
CA SER A 222 1.31 -2.00 -12.64
C SER A 222 0.42 -1.49 -13.77
N LEU A 223 0.40 -0.17 -13.97
CA LEU A 223 -0.12 0.40 -15.21
C LEU A 223 1.01 0.43 -16.23
N ARG A 224 0.75 -0.17 -17.38
CA ARG A 224 1.68 -0.28 -18.51
C ARG A 224 1.22 0.54 -19.70
N GLN A 225 2.17 0.98 -20.52
CA GLN A 225 1.95 1.63 -21.82
C GLN A 225 2.74 0.90 -22.90
N ALA A 226 2.06 0.42 -23.93
CA ALA A 226 2.69 -0.29 -25.04
C ALA A 226 1.93 -0.05 -26.36
N ALA A 227 2.41 -0.66 -27.45
CA ALA A 227 1.63 -0.73 -28.67
C ALA A 227 0.40 -1.62 -28.46
N CYS A 228 -0.71 -1.34 -29.14
CA CYS A 228 -1.94 -2.12 -28.97
C CYS A 228 -1.84 -3.56 -29.49
N ASP A 229 -0.91 -3.84 -30.41
CA ASP A 229 -0.62 -5.14 -31.01
C ASP A 229 0.61 -5.84 -30.40
N ASP A 230 1.09 -5.35 -29.25
CA ASP A 230 2.26 -5.89 -28.59
C ASP A 230 2.00 -7.33 -28.07
N PRO A 231 2.80 -8.33 -28.52
CA PRO A 231 2.60 -9.73 -28.14
C PRO A 231 2.79 -9.99 -26.64
N GLU A 232 3.53 -9.14 -25.93
CA GLU A 232 3.75 -9.27 -24.48
C GLU A 232 2.44 -9.10 -23.69
N PHE A 233 1.50 -8.32 -24.21
CA PHE A 233 0.24 -7.98 -23.54
C PHE A 233 -0.97 -8.74 -24.09
N SER A 234 -0.72 -9.79 -24.89
CA SER A 234 -1.75 -10.56 -25.60
C SER A 234 -2.37 -11.71 -24.79
N ASN A 235 -1.85 -12.01 -23.58
CA ASN A 235 -2.26 -13.18 -22.77
C ASN A 235 -2.50 -12.83 -21.29
#